data_AF-A0A090W0W7-F1
#
_entry.id   AF-A0A090W0W7-F1
#
_cell.length_a   1.000
_cell.length_b   1.000
_cell.length_c   1.000
_cell.angle_alpha   90.00
_cell.angle_beta   90.00
_cell.angle_gamma   90.00
#
_symmetry.space_group_name_H-M   'P 1'
#
loop_
_entity.id
_entity.type
_entity.pdbx_description
1 polymer ?
#
loop_
_entity_poly.entity_id
_entity_poly.type
_entity_poly.pdbx_seq_one_letter_code
_entity_poly.pdbx_strand_id
1 'polypeptide(L)'
;MGDVLQEGQQIYVPNIAAEEEKEIDEKYSYYKVLPKEGFYRLKVKLNLEKEELEKLNPGLDESGLKAGMILKIPFSEAAAITSENFEATNLISGINDYSTKHIALMLPFRLNRVEFDSISETKKSIVNDPYLDASLDFYSGVLVAVDSLKKLGLSIKLDVYDTKYQPNTVARILTDNDFENVDAVIGL
;
A
#
# COMPACT_ATOMS: atom_id res chain seq x y z
N MET A 1 -30.66 12.94 28.33
CA MET A 1 -30.29 13.83 27.21
C MET A 1 -30.08 15.20 27.79
N GLY A 2 -28.84 15.64 27.76
CA GLY A 2 -28.31 16.86 28.37
C GLY A 2 -26.99 17.07 27.64
N ASP A 3 -27.11 17.46 26.37
CA ASP A 3 -26.16 17.10 25.30
C ASP A 3 -24.95 18.02 25.19
N VAL A 4 -24.54 18.70 26.26
CA VAL A 4 -23.30 19.48 26.22
C VAL A 4 -22.71 19.62 27.62
N LEU A 5 -21.42 19.29 27.73
CA LEU A 5 -20.65 19.50 28.94
C LEU A 5 -20.49 21.00 29.19
N GLN A 6 -20.71 21.44 30.43
CA GLN A 6 -20.55 22.85 30.80
C GLN A 6 -19.14 23.13 31.32
N GLU A 7 -18.64 24.35 31.08
CA GLU A 7 -17.34 24.78 31.62
C GLU A 7 -17.34 24.64 33.16
N GLY A 8 -16.34 23.93 33.69
CA GLY A 8 -16.23 23.61 35.13
C GLY A 8 -16.86 22.28 35.55
N GLN A 9 -17.47 21.52 34.63
CA GLN A 9 -18.03 20.21 34.95
C GLN A 9 -16.92 19.19 35.24
N GLN A 10 -16.95 18.62 36.45
CA GLN A 10 -16.09 17.50 36.83
C GLN A 10 -16.75 16.18 36.42
N ILE A 11 -16.07 15.41 35.57
CA ILE A 11 -16.49 14.06 35.15
C ILE A 11 -15.74 13.05 36.01
N TYR A 12 -16.48 12.22 36.73
CA TYR A 12 -15.93 11.04 37.38
C TYR A 12 -15.86 9.91 36.35
N VAL A 13 -14.66 9.69 35.80
CA VAL A 13 -14.40 8.51 34.96
C VAL A 13 -14.21 7.33 35.92
N PRO A 14 -15.09 6.32 35.91
CA PRO A 14 -14.86 5.13 36.72
C PRO A 14 -13.54 4.51 36.28
N ASN A 15 -12.58 4.47 37.20
CA ASN A 15 -11.36 3.70 37.01
C ASN A 15 -11.79 2.23 36.99
N ILE A 16 -11.82 1.62 35.81
CA ILE A 16 -11.98 0.18 35.67
C ILE A 16 -10.83 -0.39 36.48
N ALA A 17 -11.14 -1.17 37.53
CA ALA A 17 -10.13 -1.67 38.44
C ALA A 17 -9.00 -2.33 37.64
N ALA A 18 -7.75 -2.08 38.02
CA ALA A 18 -6.55 -2.67 37.42
C ALA A 18 -6.50 -4.21 37.50
N GLU A 19 -7.58 -4.86 37.93
CA GLU A 19 -7.76 -6.30 38.05
C GLU A 19 -8.19 -6.97 36.73
N GLU A 20 -8.50 -6.22 35.65
CA GLU A 20 -8.86 -6.77 34.33
C GLU A 20 -7.74 -6.72 33.28
N GLU A 21 -6.52 -6.31 33.64
CA GLU A 21 -5.36 -6.47 32.75
C GLU A 21 -5.00 -7.96 32.68
N LYS A 22 -5.51 -8.64 31.65
CA LYS A 22 -5.12 -10.02 31.36
C LYS A 22 -3.63 -10.04 30.99
N GLU A 23 -2.83 -10.78 31.75
CA GLU A 23 -1.42 -11.00 31.43
C GLU A 23 -1.28 -11.50 29.98
N ILE A 24 -0.38 -10.84 29.24
CA ILE A 24 -0.05 -11.19 27.86
C ILE A 24 0.86 -12.42 27.92
N ASP A 25 0.35 -13.54 27.45
CA ASP A 25 1.06 -14.81 27.38
C ASP A 25 1.83 -14.86 26.05
N GLU A 26 3.15 -14.75 26.09
CA GLU A 26 4.04 -14.74 24.92
C GLU A 26 3.92 -16.00 24.04
N LYS A 27 3.31 -17.09 24.56
CA LYS A 27 3.05 -18.32 23.80
C LYS A 27 1.85 -18.22 22.86
N TYR A 28 1.15 -17.09 22.86
CA TYR A 28 -0.05 -16.88 22.07
C TYR A 28 -0.03 -15.50 21.42
N SER A 29 -0.77 -15.35 20.34
CA SER A 29 -1.01 -14.06 19.71
C SER A 29 -2.42 -13.56 20.05
N TYR A 30 -2.64 -12.26 19.92
CA TYR A 30 -3.90 -11.62 20.26
C TYR A 30 -4.44 -10.86 19.05
N TYR A 31 -5.75 -10.97 18.81
CA TYR A 31 -6.40 -10.35 17.67
C TYR A 31 -7.62 -9.53 18.10
N LYS A 32 -7.65 -8.26 17.70
CA LYS A 32 -8.81 -7.38 17.93
C LYS A 32 -9.87 -7.57 16.84
N VAL A 33 -11.04 -8.02 17.24
CA VAL A 33 -12.20 -8.18 16.35
C VAL A 33 -12.64 -6.82 15.83
N LEU A 34 -12.68 -6.66 14.50
CA LEU A 34 -13.11 -5.41 13.88
C LEU A 34 -14.64 -5.33 13.77
N PRO A 35 -15.22 -4.12 13.64
CA PRO A 35 -16.64 -3.97 13.37
C PRO A 35 -17.07 -4.76 12.12
N LYS A 36 -18.21 -5.45 12.20
CA LYS A 36 -18.78 -6.28 11.11
C LYS A 36 -17.94 -7.50 10.73
N GLU A 37 -17.00 -7.92 11.58
CA GLU A 37 -16.38 -9.25 11.50
C GLU A 37 -17.26 -10.30 12.21
N GLY A 38 -17.27 -11.51 11.65
CA GLY A 38 -17.91 -12.68 12.24
C GLY A 38 -17.06 -13.93 11.99
N PHE A 39 -17.45 -15.07 12.54
CA PHE A 39 -16.64 -16.31 12.51
C PHE A 39 -16.16 -16.69 11.10
N TYR A 40 -17.01 -16.54 10.08
CA TYR A 40 -16.61 -16.82 8.69
C TYR A 40 -15.44 -15.95 8.20
N ARG A 41 -15.48 -14.63 8.46
CA ARG A 41 -14.41 -13.72 8.03
C ARG A 41 -13.13 -13.97 8.82
N LEU A 42 -13.25 -14.29 10.11
CA LEU A 42 -12.10 -14.67 10.95
C LEU A 42 -11.48 -15.97 10.47
N LYS A 43 -12.29 -16.98 10.10
CA LYS A 43 -11.80 -18.22 9.49
C LYS A 43 -11.01 -17.96 8.22
N VAL A 44 -11.53 -17.14 7.30
CA VAL A 44 -10.81 -16.82 6.05
C VAL A 44 -9.49 -16.07 6.32
N LYS A 45 -9.45 -15.20 7.33
CA LYS A 45 -8.28 -14.35 7.63
C LYS A 45 -7.21 -15.04 8.46
N LEU A 46 -7.63 -15.80 9.49
CA LEU A 46 -6.75 -16.43 10.47
C LEU A 46 -6.54 -17.91 10.17
N ASN A 47 -7.33 -18.50 9.27
CA ASN A 47 -7.36 -19.92 8.97
C ASN A 47 -7.60 -20.80 10.22
N LEU A 48 -8.47 -20.31 11.12
CA LEU A 48 -8.87 -20.98 12.36
C LEU A 48 -10.36 -21.31 12.33
N GLU A 49 -10.71 -22.51 12.78
CA GLU A 49 -12.11 -22.90 12.93
C GLU A 49 -12.73 -22.27 14.18
N LYS A 50 -14.06 -22.20 14.19
CA LYS A 50 -14.82 -21.63 15.32
C LYS A 50 -14.50 -22.37 16.63
N GLU A 51 -14.44 -23.70 16.56
CA GLU A 51 -14.18 -24.58 17.70
C GLU A 51 -12.77 -24.38 18.28
N GLU A 52 -11.80 -24.02 17.44
CA GLU A 52 -10.43 -23.72 17.88
C GLU A 52 -10.36 -22.37 18.59
N LEU A 53 -11.09 -21.37 18.08
CA LEU A 53 -11.21 -20.07 18.74
C LEU A 53 -11.91 -20.18 20.09
N GLU A 54 -12.97 -21.00 20.20
CA GLU A 54 -13.69 -21.24 21.46
C GLU A 54 -12.84 -22.00 22.48
N LYS A 55 -12.01 -22.96 22.05
CA LYS A 55 -11.05 -23.66 22.94
C LYS A 55 -10.04 -22.71 23.58
N LEU A 56 -9.58 -21.71 22.82
CA LEU A 56 -8.58 -20.75 23.29
C LEU A 56 -9.20 -19.57 24.07
N ASN A 57 -10.49 -19.32 23.85
CA ASN A 57 -11.24 -18.23 24.47
C ASN A 57 -12.48 -18.80 25.18
N PRO A 58 -12.32 -19.45 26.35
CA PRO A 58 -13.44 -19.96 27.11
C PRO A 58 -14.45 -18.83 27.42
N GLY A 59 -15.73 -19.06 27.09
CA GLY A 59 -16.81 -18.07 27.19
C GLY A 59 -17.16 -17.34 25.89
N LEU A 60 -16.41 -17.57 24.79
CA LEU A 60 -16.73 -17.00 23.46
C LEU A 60 -18.01 -17.61 22.87
N ASP A 61 -18.30 -18.85 23.20
CA ASP A 61 -19.50 -19.60 22.84
C ASP A 61 -20.77 -19.00 23.46
N GLU A 62 -20.68 -18.54 24.70
CA GLU A 62 -21.76 -17.88 25.42
C GLU A 62 -21.90 -16.39 25.05
N SER A 63 -20.78 -15.66 24.94
CA SER A 63 -20.80 -14.21 24.71
C SER A 63 -21.00 -13.82 23.25
N GLY A 64 -20.67 -14.73 22.33
CA GLY A 64 -20.53 -14.44 20.90
C GLY A 64 -19.38 -13.49 20.58
N LEU A 65 -19.10 -13.31 19.29
CA LEU A 65 -18.12 -12.32 18.82
C LEU A 65 -18.67 -10.90 18.95
N LYS A 66 -17.95 -10.03 19.67
CA LYS A 66 -18.25 -8.60 19.79
C LYS A 66 -17.15 -7.77 19.15
N ALA A 67 -17.55 -6.69 18.46
CA ALA A 67 -16.59 -5.76 17.89
C ALA A 67 -15.74 -5.12 19.00
N GLY A 68 -14.42 -5.06 18.79
CA GLY A 68 -13.45 -4.56 19.75
C GLY A 68 -12.95 -5.58 20.77
N MET A 69 -13.51 -6.80 20.81
CA MET A 69 -13.02 -7.88 21.68
C MET A 69 -11.62 -8.35 21.24
N ILE A 70 -10.77 -8.68 22.21
CA ILE A 70 -9.46 -9.30 21.97
C ILE A 70 -9.61 -10.83 22.07
N LEU A 71 -9.24 -11.55 21.02
CA LEU A 71 -9.21 -13.00 20.95
C LEU A 71 -7.79 -13.51 21.14
N LYS A 72 -7.61 -14.48 22.04
CA LYS A 72 -6.42 -15.32 22.13
C LYS A 72 -6.42 -16.31 20.97
N ILE A 73 -5.34 -16.33 20.18
CA ILE A 73 -5.18 -17.22 19.02
C ILE A 73 -3.84 -17.96 19.13
N PRO A 74 -3.65 -19.09 18.43
CA PRO A 74 -2.36 -19.78 18.42
C PRO A 74 -1.26 -18.81 18.03
N PHE A 75 -0.07 -19.00 18.59
CA PHE A 75 1.08 -18.20 18.20
C PHE A 75 1.27 -18.29 16.68
N SER A 76 1.21 -17.13 16.05
CA SER A 76 1.53 -16.98 14.64
C SER A 76 2.44 -15.77 14.54
N GLU A 77 3.60 -15.97 13.93
CA GLU A 77 4.56 -14.89 13.66
C GLU A 77 3.87 -13.75 12.88
N ALA A 78 2.90 -14.08 12.00
CA ALA A 78 2.08 -13.11 11.29
C ALA A 78 1.06 -12.36 12.17
N ALA A 79 0.60 -12.95 13.27
CA ALA A 79 -0.35 -12.33 14.20
C ALA A 79 0.32 -11.57 15.36
N ALA A 80 1.53 -11.97 15.75
CA ALA A 80 2.41 -11.17 16.61
C ALA A 80 2.72 -9.80 15.97
N ILE A 81 2.85 -9.77 14.64
CA ILE A 81 2.99 -8.54 13.83
C ILE A 81 1.70 -7.69 13.83
N THR A 82 0.53 -8.25 14.18
CA THR A 82 -0.74 -7.50 14.18
C THR A 82 -1.01 -6.75 15.50
N SER A 83 -0.25 -7.05 16.56
CA SER A 83 -0.35 -6.34 17.86
C SER A 83 0.69 -5.24 18.06
N GLU A 84 1.62 -5.06 17.12
CA GLU A 84 2.40 -3.84 17.06
C GLU A 84 1.72 -2.87 16.10
N ASN A 85 1.86 -1.57 16.37
CA ASN A 85 1.64 -0.54 15.37
C ASN A 85 2.21 -1.07 14.05
N PHE A 86 1.41 -1.06 12.98
CA PHE A 86 1.99 -0.99 11.64
C PHE A 86 2.76 0.34 11.57
N GLU A 87 3.95 0.40 12.17
CA GLU A 87 5.02 1.22 11.68
C GLU A 87 5.18 0.73 10.25
N ALA A 88 4.55 1.43 9.31
CA ALA A 88 4.63 1.15 7.90
C ALA A 88 6.10 0.86 7.60
N THR A 89 6.44 -0.40 7.32
CA THR A 89 7.83 -0.80 7.20
C THR A 89 8.46 0.13 6.18
N ASN A 90 9.33 1.01 6.65
CA ASN A 90 9.85 2.05 5.80
C ASN A 90 10.85 1.38 4.86
N LEU A 91 10.44 1.14 3.62
CA LEU A 91 11.27 0.43 2.63
C LEU A 91 12.61 1.15 2.39
N ILE A 92 12.71 2.43 2.74
CA ILE A 92 13.95 3.21 2.68
C ILE A 92 15.01 2.63 3.61
N SER A 93 14.64 2.12 4.79
CA SER A 93 15.60 1.53 5.73
C SER A 93 16.16 0.17 5.27
N GLY A 94 15.53 -0.45 4.27
CA GLY A 94 15.98 -1.71 3.66
C GLY A 94 16.88 -1.53 2.43
N ILE A 95 17.20 -0.29 2.03
CA ILE A 95 18.06 -0.04 0.87
C ILE A 95 19.52 -0.37 1.24
N ASN A 96 20.03 -1.47 0.70
CA ASN A 96 21.41 -1.92 0.90
C ASN A 96 22.27 -1.83 -0.37
N ASP A 97 21.65 -1.58 -1.53
CA ASP A 97 22.31 -1.49 -2.82
C ASP A 97 22.07 -0.12 -3.44
N TYR A 98 23.17 0.65 -3.55
CA TYR A 98 23.19 2.00 -4.11
C TYR A 98 23.79 2.06 -5.52
N SER A 99 24.04 0.91 -6.15
CA SER A 99 24.48 0.87 -7.54
C SER A 99 23.43 1.48 -8.47
N THR A 100 23.89 2.04 -9.59
CA THR A 100 23.02 2.66 -10.58
C THR A 100 21.99 1.66 -11.07
N LYS A 101 20.70 2.00 -10.93
CA LYS A 101 19.61 1.19 -11.46
C LYS A 101 19.23 1.68 -12.85
N HIS A 102 19.17 0.76 -13.80
CA HIS A 102 18.81 1.04 -15.17
C HIS A 102 17.34 0.66 -15.41
N ILE A 103 16.52 1.67 -15.66
CA ILE A 103 15.08 1.52 -15.81
C ILE A 103 14.68 1.95 -17.22
N ALA A 104 13.91 1.12 -17.91
CA ALA A 104 13.27 1.46 -19.16
C ALA A 104 11.80 1.84 -18.90
N LEU A 105 11.40 3.02 -19.38
CA LEU A 105 10.05 3.55 -19.27
C LEU A 105 9.38 3.57 -20.65
N MET A 106 8.30 2.81 -20.81
CA MET A 106 7.61 2.60 -22.08
C MET A 106 6.19 3.18 -21.99
N LEU A 107 5.97 4.36 -22.57
CA LEU A 107 4.69 5.06 -22.45
C LEU A 107 4.09 5.40 -23.82
N PRO A 108 2.75 5.39 -23.98
CA PRO A 108 2.08 5.70 -25.22
C PRO A 108 1.94 7.22 -25.43
N PHE A 109 3.07 7.93 -25.60
CA PHE A 109 3.04 9.37 -25.86
C PHE A 109 2.39 9.72 -27.21
N ARG A 110 2.46 8.83 -28.21
CA ARG A 110 1.87 9.05 -29.55
C ARG A 110 2.30 10.39 -30.15
N LEU A 111 3.57 10.75 -29.96
CA LEU A 111 4.10 12.07 -30.35
C LEU A 111 3.95 12.32 -31.86
N ASN A 112 3.80 11.26 -32.64
CA ASN A 112 3.50 11.31 -34.07
C ASN A 112 2.13 11.94 -34.41
N ARG A 113 1.29 12.27 -33.42
CA ARG A 113 -0.02 12.91 -33.59
C ARG A 113 -0.05 14.35 -33.05
N VAL A 114 1.05 14.81 -32.48
CA VAL A 114 1.13 16.13 -31.84
C VAL A 114 1.60 17.16 -32.86
N GLU A 115 0.88 18.28 -32.92
CA GLU A 115 1.25 19.43 -33.74
C GLU A 115 2.10 20.41 -32.92
N PHE A 116 3.32 20.66 -33.38
CA PHE A 116 4.32 21.48 -32.68
C PHE A 116 4.44 22.91 -33.24
N ASP A 117 3.54 23.31 -34.14
CA ASP A 117 3.59 24.59 -34.85
C ASP A 117 3.29 25.79 -33.96
N SER A 118 2.48 25.61 -32.91
CA SER A 118 2.25 26.64 -31.89
C SER A 118 1.95 26.05 -30.52
N ILE A 119 2.24 26.80 -29.46
CA ILE A 119 1.94 26.41 -28.07
C ILE A 119 0.45 26.08 -27.88
N SER A 120 -0.43 26.84 -28.56
CA SER A 120 -1.88 26.62 -28.49
C SER A 120 -2.30 25.28 -29.10
N GLU A 121 -1.75 24.91 -30.26
CA GLU A 121 -2.07 23.63 -30.93
C GLU A 121 -1.43 22.44 -30.19
N THR A 122 -0.23 22.61 -29.65
CA THR A 122 0.39 21.58 -28.79
C THR A 122 -0.44 21.34 -27.53
N LYS A 123 -0.90 22.42 -26.87
CA LYS A 123 -1.76 22.31 -25.69
C LYS A 123 -3.09 21.61 -26.01
N LYS A 124 -3.71 21.92 -27.15
CA LYS A 124 -4.91 21.20 -27.61
C LYS A 124 -4.63 19.73 -27.87
N SER A 125 -3.48 19.40 -28.47
CA SER A 125 -3.09 18.01 -28.73
C SER A 125 -2.93 17.22 -27.44
N ILE A 126 -2.37 17.82 -26.40
CA ILE A 126 -2.24 17.20 -25.06
C ILE A 126 -3.61 16.97 -24.44
N VAL A 127 -4.45 18.02 -24.34
CA VAL A 127 -5.76 17.95 -23.67
C VAL A 127 -6.73 17.00 -24.39
N ASN A 128 -6.65 16.90 -25.71
CA ASN A 128 -7.58 16.09 -26.50
C ASN A 128 -7.16 14.62 -26.64
N ASP A 129 -5.91 14.26 -26.34
CA ASP A 129 -5.44 12.87 -26.39
C ASP A 129 -5.23 12.32 -24.96
N PRO A 130 -6.18 11.51 -24.43
CA PRO A 130 -6.11 11.00 -23.06
C PRO A 130 -4.91 10.08 -22.82
N TYR A 131 -4.36 9.45 -23.87
CA TYR A 131 -3.16 8.63 -23.73
C TYR A 131 -1.91 9.50 -23.56
N LEU A 132 -1.81 10.58 -24.33
CA LEU A 132 -0.72 11.55 -24.20
C LEU A 132 -0.79 12.26 -22.85
N ASP A 133 -1.97 12.74 -22.46
CA ASP A 133 -2.20 13.40 -21.17
C ASP A 133 -1.78 12.50 -19.99
N ALA A 134 -2.32 11.28 -19.92
CA ALA A 134 -1.97 10.33 -18.88
C ALA A 134 -0.48 9.93 -18.91
N SER A 135 0.13 9.80 -20.10
CA SER A 135 1.55 9.49 -20.24
C SER A 135 2.44 10.63 -19.72
N LEU A 136 2.07 11.89 -19.98
CA LEU A 136 2.80 13.06 -19.49
C LEU A 136 2.67 13.22 -17.98
N ASP A 137 1.49 12.96 -17.42
CA ASP A 137 1.27 12.96 -15.97
C ASP A 137 2.11 11.89 -15.29
N PHE A 138 2.07 10.65 -15.82
CA PHE A 138 2.87 9.56 -15.29
C PHE A 138 4.37 9.84 -15.40
N TYR A 139 4.84 10.34 -16.55
CA TYR A 139 6.23 10.72 -16.75
C TYR A 139 6.66 11.79 -15.75
N SER A 140 5.82 12.80 -15.50
CA SER A 140 6.08 13.83 -14.50
C SER A 140 6.20 13.24 -13.09
N GLY A 141 5.33 12.29 -12.73
CA GLY A 141 5.42 11.54 -11.49
C GLY A 141 6.72 10.73 -11.37
N VAL A 142 7.15 10.08 -12.45
CA VAL A 142 8.43 9.36 -12.50
C VAL A 142 9.61 10.31 -12.29
N LEU A 143 9.60 11.50 -12.90
CA LEU A 143 10.67 12.49 -12.69
C LEU A 143 10.78 12.93 -11.23
N VAL A 144 9.64 13.16 -10.56
CA VAL A 144 9.61 13.50 -9.12
C VAL A 144 10.16 12.33 -8.29
N ALA A 145 9.80 11.10 -8.63
CA ALA A 145 10.31 9.91 -7.94
C ALA A 145 11.82 9.74 -8.15
N VAL A 146 12.32 9.91 -9.37
CA VAL A 146 13.76 9.83 -9.67
C VAL A 146 14.55 10.89 -8.92
N ASP A 147 14.06 12.14 -8.85
CA ASP A 147 14.70 13.19 -8.03
C ASP A 147 14.71 12.83 -6.54
N SER A 148 13.62 12.24 -6.04
CA SER A 148 13.53 11.76 -4.66
C SER A 148 14.54 10.64 -4.36
N LEU A 149 14.68 9.67 -5.28
CA LEU A 149 15.65 8.58 -5.16
C LEU A 149 17.09 9.11 -5.22
N LYS A 150 17.36 10.09 -6.10
CA LYS A 150 18.67 10.74 -6.19
C LYS A 150 19.08 11.43 -4.88
N LYS A 151 18.14 12.10 -4.21
CA LYS A 151 18.36 12.71 -2.88
C LYS A 151 18.67 11.67 -1.80
N LEU A 152 18.20 10.43 -1.97
CA LEU A 152 18.51 9.29 -1.10
C LEU A 152 19.84 8.59 -1.46
N GLY A 153 20.57 9.09 -2.45
CA GLY A 153 21.85 8.53 -2.90
C GLY A 153 21.74 7.43 -3.95
N LEU A 154 20.54 7.15 -4.47
CA LEU A 154 20.33 6.19 -5.56
C LEU A 154 20.49 6.87 -6.92
N SER A 155 21.37 6.32 -7.75
CA SER A 155 21.51 6.78 -9.13
C SER A 155 20.58 5.97 -10.03
N ILE A 156 19.79 6.65 -10.86
CA ILE A 156 18.90 6.01 -11.83
C ILE A 156 19.34 6.40 -13.24
N LYS A 157 19.61 5.41 -14.10
CA LYS A 157 19.65 5.59 -15.56
C LYS A 157 18.24 5.31 -16.08
N LEU A 158 17.59 6.31 -16.65
CA LEU A 158 16.22 6.20 -17.15
C LEU A 158 16.21 6.33 -18.68
N ASP A 159 15.86 5.27 -19.38
CA ASP A 159 15.65 5.27 -20.83
C ASP A 159 14.14 5.33 -21.12
N VAL A 160 13.70 6.23 -21.99
CA VAL A 160 12.27 6.50 -22.21
C VAL A 160 11.90 6.23 -23.67
N TYR A 161 10.83 5.46 -23.89
CA TYR A 161 10.38 5.03 -25.20
C TYR A 161 8.90 5.34 -25.45
N ASP A 162 8.58 5.88 -26.62
CA ASP A 162 7.21 6.10 -27.07
C ASP A 162 6.65 4.83 -27.75
N THR A 163 5.74 4.15 -27.08
CA THR A 163 5.09 2.94 -27.59
C THR A 163 4.02 3.23 -28.65
N LYS A 164 3.60 4.49 -28.79
CA LYS A 164 2.55 4.96 -29.70
C LYS A 164 1.20 4.25 -29.53
N TYR A 165 1.00 3.54 -28.41
CA TYR A 165 -0.13 2.64 -28.18
C TYR A 165 -0.27 1.56 -29.28
N GLN A 166 0.88 1.04 -29.75
CA GLN A 166 0.94 0.08 -30.86
C GLN A 166 1.81 -1.12 -30.49
N PRO A 167 1.26 -2.35 -30.45
CA PRO A 167 2.03 -3.57 -30.12
C PRO A 167 3.25 -3.78 -31.03
N ASN A 168 3.12 -3.46 -32.32
CA ASN A 168 4.23 -3.57 -33.27
C ASN A 168 5.37 -2.58 -32.97
N THR A 169 5.05 -1.40 -32.44
CA THR A 169 6.05 -0.42 -32.02
C THR A 169 6.77 -0.90 -30.77
N VAL A 170 6.06 -1.51 -29.82
CA VAL A 170 6.66 -2.16 -28.64
C VAL A 170 7.62 -3.28 -29.07
N ALA A 171 7.19 -4.17 -29.95
CA ALA A 171 8.04 -5.25 -30.46
C ALA A 171 9.31 -4.72 -31.16
N ARG A 172 9.18 -3.61 -31.92
CA ARG A 172 10.34 -2.92 -32.51
C ARG A 172 11.27 -2.34 -31.47
N ILE A 173 10.75 -1.64 -30.46
CA ILE A 173 11.59 -1.10 -29.37
C ILE A 173 12.40 -2.21 -28.71
N LEU A 174 11.77 -3.35 -28.41
CA LEU A 174 12.41 -4.50 -27.78
C LEU A 174 13.46 -5.20 -28.66
N THR A 175 13.37 -5.04 -29.99
CA THR A 175 14.31 -5.69 -30.94
C THR A 175 15.43 -4.75 -31.39
N ASP A 176 15.14 -3.45 -31.51
CA ASP A 176 16.09 -2.43 -31.96
C ASP A 176 17.00 -1.92 -30.84
N ASN A 177 16.65 -2.16 -29.56
CA ASN A 177 17.41 -1.70 -28.41
C ASN A 177 17.90 -2.89 -27.56
N ASP A 178 19.00 -2.66 -26.85
CA ASP A 178 19.56 -3.63 -25.90
C ASP A 178 18.90 -3.48 -24.51
N PHE A 179 18.22 -4.54 -24.08
CA PHE A 179 17.58 -4.64 -22.76
C PHE A 179 18.35 -5.57 -21.80
N GLU A 180 19.51 -6.12 -22.18
CA GLU A 180 20.25 -7.09 -21.35
C GLU A 180 20.65 -6.53 -19.98
N ASN A 181 20.95 -5.23 -19.93
CA ASN A 181 21.37 -4.54 -18.71
C ASN A 181 20.27 -3.65 -18.11
N VAL A 182 18.99 -3.89 -18.43
CA VAL A 182 17.85 -3.18 -17.85
C VAL A 182 17.38 -3.94 -16.62
N ASP A 183 17.37 -3.28 -15.46
CA ASP A 183 16.93 -3.88 -14.18
C ASP A 183 15.40 -3.97 -14.09
N ALA A 184 14.70 -3.01 -14.70
CA ALA A 184 13.24 -2.96 -14.68
C ALA A 184 12.66 -2.26 -15.91
N VAL A 185 11.50 -2.76 -16.37
CA VAL A 185 10.68 -2.11 -17.40
C VAL A 185 9.37 -1.67 -16.77
N ILE A 186 9.02 -0.39 -16.93
CA ILE A 186 7.77 0.20 -16.45
C ILE A 186 6.99 0.70 -17.67
N GLY A 187 5.71 0.37 -17.78
CA GLY A 187 4.89 0.84 -18.89
C GLY A 187 3.41 0.97 -18.58
N LEU A 188 2.70 1.66 -19.46
CA LEU A 188 1.27 1.95 -19.45
C LEU A 188 0.60 1.57 -20.78
#